data_AF-A0A8E4R628-F1
#
_entry.id   AF-A0A8E4R628-F1
#
_cell.length_a   1.000
_cell.length_b   1.000
_cell.length_c   1.000
_cell.angle_alpha   90.00
_cell.angle_beta   90.00
_cell.angle_gamma   90.00
#
_symmetry.space_group_name_H-M   'P 1'
#
loop_
_entity.id
_entity.type
_entity.pdbx_description
1 polymer ?
#
loop_
_entity_poly.entity_id
_entity_poly.type
_entity_poly.pdbx_seq_one_letter_code
_entity_poly.pdbx_strand_id
1 'polypeptide(L)'
;MPQPVFRQRITGWMQQRPAPLPGLWRAVDRIHFTADAVIRLIEKAHMGVRDQIVLRAAAGVGVPSSAIDTFRRRHTQFFGRVYRGLHTIHWYV
;
A
#
# COMPACT_ATOMS: atom_id res chain seq x y z
N MET A 1 -6.48 -1.61 -3.39
CA MET A 1 -7.25 -2.87 -3.37
C MET A 1 -8.72 -2.56 -3.12
N PRO A 2 -9.68 -3.42 -3.49
CA PRO A 2 -11.07 -3.24 -3.07
C PRO A 2 -11.19 -3.32 -1.54
N GLN A 3 -12.12 -2.55 -0.98
CA GLN A 3 -12.41 -2.54 0.46
C GLN A 3 -12.73 -3.97 0.94
N PRO A 4 -12.25 -4.43 2.12
CA PRO A 4 -12.58 -5.75 2.64
C PRO A 4 -14.09 -6.00 2.73
N VAL A 5 -14.55 -7.23 2.51
CA VAL A 5 -16.00 -7.58 2.48
C VAL A 5 -16.72 -7.19 3.78
N PHE A 6 -16.09 -7.40 4.93
CA PHE A 6 -16.61 -6.95 6.24
C PHE A 6 -16.92 -5.44 6.23
N ARG A 7 -16.02 -4.64 5.65
CA ARG A 7 -16.14 -3.20 5.65
C ARG A 7 -17.23 -2.73 4.68
N GLN A 8 -17.40 -3.39 3.54
CA GLN A 8 -18.54 -3.15 2.64
C GLN A 8 -19.89 -3.37 3.35
N ARG A 9 -19.99 -4.43 4.18
CA ARG A 9 -21.20 -4.72 4.96
C ARG A 9 -21.49 -3.64 6.01
N ILE A 10 -20.47 -3.18 6.75
CA ILE A 10 -20.68 -2.09 7.73
C ILE A 10 -21.04 -0.79 7.02
N THR A 11 -20.39 -0.47 5.90
CA THR A 11 -20.73 0.72 5.11
C THR A 11 -22.20 0.71 4.70
N GLY A 12 -22.70 -0.41 4.16
CA GLY A 12 -24.11 -0.55 3.80
C GLY A 12 -25.04 -0.40 5.01
N TRP A 13 -24.67 -0.99 6.15
CA TRP A 13 -25.44 -0.86 7.41
C TRP A 13 -25.45 0.58 7.95
N MET A 14 -24.32 1.29 7.91
CA MET A 14 -24.19 2.68 8.38
C MET A 14 -24.99 3.64 7.51
N GLN A 15 -25.08 3.40 6.21
CA GLN A 15 -25.86 4.24 5.28
C GLN A 15 -27.37 4.19 5.56
N GLN A 16 -27.87 3.13 6.21
CA GLN A 16 -29.28 2.98 6.60
C GLN A 16 -29.61 3.68 7.93
N ARG A 17 -28.61 4.22 8.63
CA ARG A 17 -28.82 4.86 9.94
C ARG A 17 -29.25 6.31 9.80
N PRO A 18 -30.07 6.83 10.74
CA PRO A 18 -30.43 8.24 10.75
C PRO A 18 -29.19 9.13 10.93
N ALA A 19 -29.30 10.38 10.48
CA ALA A 19 -28.26 11.37 10.69
C ALA A 19 -27.90 11.50 12.18
N PRO A 20 -26.62 11.76 12.52
CA PRO A 20 -25.49 12.13 11.65
C PRO A 20 -24.58 10.96 11.21
N LEU A 21 -24.94 9.72 11.53
CA LEU A 21 -24.07 8.55 11.38
C LEU A 21 -23.51 8.35 9.95
N PRO A 22 -24.28 8.52 8.86
CA PRO A 22 -23.74 8.42 7.50
C PRO A 22 -22.70 9.51 7.15
N GLY A 23 -22.77 10.67 7.80
CA GLY A 23 -21.79 11.75 7.61
C GLY A 23 -20.46 11.43 8.30
N LEU A 24 -20.52 10.98 9.56
CA LEU A 24 -19.35 10.52 10.31
C LEU A 24 -18.66 9.35 9.62
N TRP A 25 -19.44 8.39 9.12
CA TRP A 25 -18.90 7.24 8.40
C TRP A 25 -18.13 7.62 7.14
N ARG A 26 -18.63 8.60 6.36
CA ARG A 26 -17.92 9.13 5.19
C ARG A 26 -16.58 9.77 5.56
N ALA A 27 -16.48 10.42 6.73
CA ALA A 27 -15.22 10.96 7.21
C ALA A 27 -14.21 9.84 7.53
N VAL A 28 -14.66 8.77 8.19
CA VAL A 28 -13.84 7.57 8.44
C VAL A 28 -13.36 6.94 7.13
N ASP A 29 -14.26 6.73 6.17
CA ASP A 29 -13.89 6.18 4.87
C ASP A 29 -12.86 7.08 4.15
N ARG A 30 -12.99 8.40 4.23
CA ARG A 30 -12.00 9.34 3.66
C ARG A 30 -10.61 9.16 4.28
N ILE A 31 -10.51 8.90 5.58
CA ILE A 31 -9.23 8.65 6.25
C ILE A 31 -8.57 7.39 5.68
N HIS A 32 -9.31 6.29 5.56
CA HIS A 32 -8.77 5.05 5.01
C HIS A 32 -8.37 5.18 3.54
N PHE A 33 -9.18 5.83 2.70
CA PHE A 33 -8.79 6.07 1.31
C PHE A 33 -7.54 6.96 1.20
N THR A 34 -7.41 7.95 2.08
CA THR A 34 -6.21 8.79 2.16
C THR A 34 -5.00 7.96 2.59
N ALA A 35 -5.15 7.09 3.59
CA ALA A 35 -4.10 6.18 4.02
C ALA A 35 -3.67 5.22 2.88
N ASP A 36 -4.61 4.63 2.14
CA ASP A 36 -4.30 3.78 0.97
C ASP A 36 -3.49 4.56 -0.07
N ALA A 37 -3.89 5.80 -0.38
CA ALA A 37 -3.19 6.65 -1.32
C ALA A 37 -1.74 6.97 -0.86
N VAL A 38 -1.57 7.28 0.43
CA VAL A 38 -0.24 7.52 1.02
C VAL A 38 0.63 6.27 0.98
N ILE A 39 0.08 5.09 1.31
CA ILE A 39 0.81 3.82 1.24
C ILE A 39 1.28 3.56 -0.20
N ARG A 40 0.41 3.79 -1.20
CA ARG A 40 0.81 3.63 -2.62
C ARG A 40 1.91 4.60 -3.03
N LEU A 41 1.85 5.85 -2.55
CA LEU A 41 2.88 6.84 -2.85
C LEU A 41 4.23 6.40 -2.27
N ILE A 42 4.25 5.97 -1.01
CA ILE A 42 5.45 5.47 -0.34
C ILE A 42 5.98 4.22 -1.05
N GLU A 43 5.12 3.26 -1.39
CA GLU A 43 5.51 2.07 -2.15
C GLU A 43 6.17 2.44 -3.48
N LYS A 44 5.56 3.32 -4.25
CA LYS A 44 6.09 3.77 -5.55
C LYS A 44 7.43 4.49 -5.38
N ALA A 45 7.54 5.40 -4.42
CA ALA A 45 8.78 6.12 -4.14
C ALA A 45 9.90 5.17 -3.71
N HIS A 46 9.61 4.25 -2.79
CA HIS A 46 10.58 3.26 -2.32
C HIS A 46 11.08 2.35 -3.45
N MET A 47 10.17 1.78 -4.25
CA MET A 47 10.57 0.93 -5.38
C MET A 47 11.32 1.72 -6.45
N GLY A 48 10.93 2.98 -6.68
CA GLY A 48 11.64 3.90 -7.58
C GLY A 48 13.07 4.19 -7.12
N VAL A 49 13.28 4.51 -5.84
CA VAL A 49 14.61 4.73 -5.26
C VAL A 49 15.49 3.49 -5.40
N ARG A 50 14.93 2.30 -5.13
CA ARG A 50 15.65 1.04 -5.35
C ARG A 50 16.15 0.93 -6.78
N ASP A 51 15.25 1.04 -7.77
CA ASP A 51 15.62 0.77 -9.16
C ASP A 51 16.50 1.86 -9.78
N GLN A 52 16.20 3.14 -9.51
CA GLN A 52 16.86 4.27 -10.16
C GLN A 52 18.18 4.68 -9.49
N ILE A 53 18.29 4.49 -8.18
CA ILE A 53 19.45 4.94 -7.40
C ILE A 53 20.28 3.72 -6.99
N VAL A 54 19.71 2.82 -6.19
CA VAL A 54 20.47 1.73 -5.55
C VAL A 54 21.01 0.75 -6.58
N LEU A 55 20.15 0.20 -7.45
CA LEU A 55 20.58 -0.79 -8.44
C LEU A 55 21.43 -0.18 -9.55
N ARG A 56 21.18 1.09 -9.91
CA ARG A 56 22.00 1.83 -10.86
C ARG A 56 23.40 2.08 -10.32
N ALA A 57 23.53 2.47 -9.05
CA ALA A 57 24.82 2.63 -8.38
C ALA A 57 25.56 1.29 -8.25
N ALA A 58 24.85 0.21 -7.88
CA ALA A 58 25.42 -1.14 -7.81
C ALA A 58 26.00 -1.60 -9.16
N ALA A 59 25.27 -1.37 -10.26
CA ALA A 59 25.78 -1.65 -11.60
C ALA A 59 27.01 -0.78 -11.92
N GLY A 60 27.01 0.50 -11.53
CA GLY A 60 28.12 1.42 -11.74
C GLY A 60 29.42 1.02 -11.02
N VAL A 61 29.33 0.33 -9.88
CA VAL A 61 30.50 -0.20 -9.14
C VAL A 61 30.83 -1.65 -9.50
N GLY A 62 30.24 -2.18 -10.57
CA GLY A 62 30.60 -3.49 -11.13
C GLY A 62 29.93 -4.70 -10.45
N VAL A 63 28.84 -4.51 -9.68
CA VAL A 63 28.09 -5.65 -9.13
C VAL A 63 27.51 -6.47 -10.29
N PRO A 64 27.68 -7.81 -10.28
CA PRO A 64 27.14 -8.67 -11.34
C PRO A 64 25.62 -8.51 -11.50
N SER A 65 25.16 -8.47 -12.75
CA SER A 65 23.73 -8.34 -13.08
C SER A 65 22.88 -9.43 -12.44
N SER A 66 23.38 -10.67 -12.37
CA SER A 66 22.70 -11.79 -11.71
C SER A 66 22.45 -11.56 -10.22
N ALA A 67 23.37 -10.89 -9.52
CA ALA A 67 23.22 -10.52 -8.12
C ALA A 67 22.19 -9.38 -7.95
N ILE A 68 22.26 -8.37 -8.82
CA ILE A 68 21.29 -7.25 -8.87
C ILE A 68 19.87 -7.78 -9.10
N ASP A 69 19.68 -8.70 -10.05
CA ASP A 69 18.38 -9.29 -10.35
C ASP A 69 17.86 -10.18 -9.24
N THR A 70 18.75 -10.92 -8.58
CA THR A 70 18.39 -11.73 -7.41
C THR A 70 17.95 -10.85 -6.25
N PHE A 71 18.69 -9.78 -5.97
CA PHE A 71 18.28 -8.78 -4.98
C PHE A 71 16.94 -8.15 -5.34
N ARG A 72 16.77 -7.67 -6.58
CA ARG A 72 15.52 -7.05 -7.05
C ARG A 72 14.32 -7.98 -6.83
N ARG A 73 14.45 -9.26 -7.21
CA ARG A 73 13.38 -10.26 -7.04
C ARG A 73 13.04 -10.47 -5.56
N ARG A 74 14.04 -10.73 -4.72
CA ARG A 74 13.82 -10.95 -3.27
C ARG A 74 13.22 -9.73 -2.59
N HIS A 75 13.72 -8.55 -2.94
CA HIS A 75 13.24 -7.28 -2.42
C HIS A 75 11.79 -7.00 -2.82
N THR A 76 11.43 -7.20 -4.10
CA THR A 76 10.03 -7.09 -4.57
C THR A 76 9.13 -8.10 -3.87
N GLN A 77 9.58 -9.35 -3.70
CA GLN A 77 8.79 -10.36 -3.00
C GLN A 77 8.53 -9.99 -1.54
N PHE A 78 9.56 -9.55 -0.82
CA PHE A 78 9.44 -9.16 0.58
C PHE A 78 8.57 -7.91 0.74
N PHE A 79 8.98 -6.79 0.14
CA PHE A 79 8.27 -5.53 0.30
C PHE A 79 6.90 -5.52 -0.38
N GLY A 80 6.71 -6.26 -1.47
CA GLY A 80 5.40 -6.46 -2.05
C GLY A 80 4.44 -7.22 -1.13
N ARG A 81 4.93 -8.07 -0.21
CA ARG A 81 4.07 -8.63 0.86
C ARG A 81 3.81 -7.59 1.95
N VAL A 82 4.84 -6.83 2.36
CA VAL A 82 4.70 -5.76 3.36
C VAL A 82 3.66 -4.73 2.94
N TYR A 83 3.77 -4.17 1.73
CA TYR A 83 2.82 -3.18 1.22
C TYR A 83 1.43 -3.76 1.02
N ARG A 84 1.28 -5.00 0.54
CA ARG A 84 -0.03 -5.67 0.53
C ARG A 84 -0.63 -5.82 1.92
N GLY A 85 0.19 -6.12 2.92
CA GLY A 85 -0.19 -6.15 4.33
C GLY A 85 -0.69 -4.78 4.80
N LEU A 86 0.06 -3.71 4.54
CA LEU A 86 -0.32 -2.33 4.88
C LEU A 86 -1.63 -1.90 4.18
N HIS A 87 -1.79 -2.22 2.89
CA HIS A 87 -3.02 -1.98 2.13
C HIS A 87 -4.24 -2.73 2.69
N THR A 88 -4.02 -3.74 3.53
CA THR A 88 -5.08 -4.53 4.16
C THR A 88 -5.33 -4.09 5.59
N ILE A 89 -4.27 -4.01 6.41
CA ILE A 89 -4.35 -3.76 7.87
C ILE A 89 -4.94 -2.39 8.17
N HIS A 90 -4.69 -1.36 7.35
CA HIS A 90 -5.21 -0.02 7.62
C HIS A 90 -6.75 0.04 7.60
N TRP A 91 -7.45 -0.97 7.08
CA TRP A 91 -8.92 -1.07 7.13
C TRP A 91 -9.46 -1.67 8.43
N TYR A 92 -8.59 -2.23 9.28
CA TYR A 92 -8.94 -2.88 10.55
C TYR A 92 -8.59 -2.03 11.78
N VAL A 93 -7.88 -0.92 11.58
CA VAL A 93 -7.64 0.13 12.59
C VAL A 93 -8.81 1.10 12.57
#